data_AF-A0A1B9XXG2-F1
#
_entry.id   AF-A0A1B9XXG2-F1
#
_cell.length_a   1.000
_cell.length_b   1.000
_cell.length_c   1.000
_cell.angle_alpha   90.00
_cell.angle_beta   90.00
_cell.angle_gamma   90.00
#
_symmetry.space_group_name_H-M   'P 1'
#
loop_
_entity.id
_entity.type
_entity.pdbx_description
1 polymer ?
#
loop_
_entity_poly.entity_id
_entity_poly.type
_entity_poly.pdbx_seq_one_letter_code
_entity_poly.pdbx_strand_id
1 'polypeptide(L)'
;MLHMRLTNNEAFIRFVGANHPTDYERLDAWIYRLKEWSDLGLQNIHFFIHQNIEVESPLLAAYFIKKVNKALGADLKIPNESISQQMSLL
;
A
#
# COMPACT_ATOMS: atom_id res chain seq x y z
N MET A 1 -4.08 -2.19 25.93
CA MET A 1 -4.27 -2.82 24.61
C MET A 1 -5.44 -2.12 23.94
N LEU A 2 -5.26 -1.50 22.78
CA LEU A 2 -6.34 -0.85 22.05
C LEU A 2 -6.91 -1.87 21.05
N HIS A 3 -8.15 -2.29 21.22
CA HIS A 3 -8.79 -3.21 20.28
C HIS A 3 -9.09 -2.44 18.98
N MET A 4 -8.38 -2.77 17.90
CA MET A 4 -8.61 -2.23 16.55
C MET A 4 -9.88 -2.85 15.95
N ARG A 5 -11.04 -2.54 16.54
CA ARG A 5 -12.36 -2.98 16.06
C ARG A 5 -12.94 -1.94 15.10
N LEU A 6 -13.32 -2.39 13.91
CA LEU A 6 -14.05 -1.58 12.93
C LEU A 6 -15.55 -1.73 13.19
N THR A 7 -16.29 -0.61 13.15
CA THR A 7 -17.75 -0.58 13.38
C THR A 7 -18.56 -0.58 12.07
N ASN A 8 -17.89 -0.40 10.94
CA ASN A 8 -18.44 -0.42 9.60
C ASN A 8 -17.50 -1.20 8.64
N ASN A 9 -17.98 -1.44 7.43
CA ASN A 9 -17.24 -2.12 6.36
C ASN A 9 -16.29 -1.16 5.62
N GLU A 10 -15.62 -0.28 6.34
CA GLU A 10 -14.72 0.72 5.77
C GLU A 10 -13.58 1.06 6.73
N ALA A 11 -12.35 1.13 6.23
CA ALA A 11 -11.20 1.58 6.99
C ALA A 11 -10.47 2.70 6.26
N PHE A 12 -10.24 3.81 6.96
CA PHE A 12 -9.40 4.91 6.49
C PHE A 12 -8.08 4.92 7.29
N ILE A 13 -6.96 4.79 6.59
CA ILE A 13 -5.62 4.74 7.18
C ILE A 13 -4.76 5.83 6.56
N ARG A 14 -4.22 6.73 7.39
CA ARG A 14 -3.16 7.67 6.99
C ARG A 14 -1.83 7.17 7.54
N PHE A 15 -1.02 6.59 6.67
CA PHE A 15 0.35 6.18 7.00
C PHE A 15 1.27 7.39 6.94
N VAL A 16 1.82 7.77 8.10
CA VAL A 16 2.85 8.80 8.20
C VAL A 16 4.20 8.09 8.23
N GLY A 17 4.98 8.31 7.17
CA GLY A 17 6.32 7.79 7.08
C GLY A 17 7.31 8.62 7.89
N ALA A 18 8.42 7.98 8.25
CA ALA A 18 9.49 8.58 9.03
C ALA A 18 10.67 9.06 8.16
N ASN A 19 10.57 8.95 6.83
CA ASN A 19 11.68 9.05 5.87
C ASN A 19 12.87 8.17 6.30
N HIS A 20 12.58 6.94 6.76
CA HIS A 20 13.57 5.99 7.27
C HIS A 20 13.37 4.62 6.61
N PRO A 21 14.42 3.81 6.35
CA PRO A 21 14.28 2.50 5.72
C PRO A 21 13.29 1.54 6.39
N THR A 22 13.03 1.72 7.69
CA THR A 22 12.00 0.95 8.42
C THR A 22 10.58 1.18 7.90
N ASP A 23 10.33 2.24 7.12
CA ASP A 23 9.02 2.49 6.51
C ASP A 23 8.59 1.33 5.59
N TYR A 24 9.53 0.64 4.94
CA TYR A 24 9.24 -0.55 4.14
C TYR A 24 8.73 -1.70 5.03
N GLU A 25 9.41 -1.98 6.14
CA GLU A 25 8.99 -3.02 7.09
C GLU A 25 7.64 -2.70 7.75
N ARG A 26 7.40 -1.42 8.06
CA ARG A 26 6.11 -0.95 8.58
C ARG A 26 4.98 -1.13 7.56
N LEU A 27 5.24 -0.83 6.28
CA LEU A 27 4.28 -1.07 5.20
C LEU A 27 4.01 -2.56 5.00
N ASP A 28 5.03 -3.41 5.12
CA ASP A 28 4.88 -4.87 5.10
C ASP A 28 3.98 -5.37 6.23
N ALA A 29 4.18 -4.87 7.45
CA ALA A 29 3.29 -5.17 8.58
C ALA A 29 1.84 -4.75 8.30
N TRP A 30 1.63 -3.60 7.63
CA TRP A 30 0.31 -3.16 7.21
C TRP A 30 -0.31 -4.09 6.16
N ILE A 31 0.44 -4.62 5.20
CA ILE A 31 -0.08 -5.56 4.21
C ILE A 31 -0.68 -6.81 4.88
N TYR A 32 0.02 -7.38 5.87
CA TYR A 32 -0.51 -8.51 6.63
C TYR A 32 -1.82 -8.14 7.34
N ARG A 33 -1.89 -6.96 7.95
CA ARG A 33 -3.10 -6.48 8.62
C ARG A 33 -4.26 -6.27 7.67
N LEU A 34 -4.01 -5.65 6.51
CA LEU A 34 -5.05 -5.42 5.51
C LEU A 34 -5.58 -6.73 4.95
N LYS A 35 -4.70 -7.71 4.75
CA LYS A 35 -5.11 -9.06 4.36
C LYS A 35 -5.99 -9.71 5.43
N GLU A 36 -5.58 -9.67 6.70
CA GLU A 36 -6.38 -10.18 7.81
C GLU A 36 -7.78 -9.55 7.84
N TRP A 37 -7.88 -8.22 7.72
CA TRP A 37 -9.16 -7.53 7.68
C TRP A 37 -9.99 -7.89 6.45
N SER A 38 -9.37 -8.01 5.28
CA SER A 38 -10.04 -8.43 4.05
C SER A 38 -10.59 -9.86 4.16
N ASP A 39 -9.82 -10.79 4.73
CA ASP A 39 -10.23 -12.17 4.99
C ASP A 39 -11.39 -12.24 6.01
N LEU A 40 -11.50 -11.25 6.91
CA LEU A 40 -12.62 -11.08 7.84
C LEU A 40 -13.84 -10.35 7.24
N GLY A 41 -13.78 -9.96 5.97
CA GLY A 41 -14.90 -9.38 5.22
C GLY A 41 -14.88 -7.86 5.08
N LEU A 42 -13.78 -7.17 5.43
CA LEU A 42 -13.61 -5.76 5.11
C LEU A 42 -13.43 -5.56 3.60
N GLN A 43 -14.27 -4.72 3.00
CA GLN A 43 -14.29 -4.51 1.55
C GLN A 43 -13.72 -3.16 1.12
N ASN A 44 -13.84 -2.12 1.96
CA ASN A 44 -13.41 -0.77 1.61
C ASN A 44 -12.21 -0.35 2.46
N ILE A 45 -11.06 -0.18 1.81
CA ILE A 45 -9.81 0.24 2.46
C ILE A 45 -9.28 1.46 1.72
N HIS A 46 -9.16 2.57 2.44
CA HIS A 46 -8.59 3.81 1.95
C HIS A 46 -7.25 4.06 2.64
N PHE A 47 -6.14 3.81 1.93
CA PHE A 47 -4.79 3.88 2.48
C PHE A 47 -4.00 5.04 1.87
N PHE A 48 -3.65 6.03 2.68
CA PHE A 48 -2.95 7.25 2.27
C PHE A 48 -1.53 7.26 2.83
N ILE A 49 -0.53 7.24 1.94
CA ILE A 49 0.88 7.37 2.32
C ILE A 49 1.26 8.85 2.28
N HIS A 50 1.79 9.35 3.39
CA HIS A 50 2.27 10.71 3.53
C HIS A 50 3.72 10.70 4.01
N GLN A 51 4.63 11.29 3.23
CA GLN A 51 5.99 11.64 3.63
C GLN A 51 6.17 13.16 3.59
N ASN A 52 7.12 13.66 4.37
CA ASN A 52 7.52 15.07 4.32
C ASN A 52 8.35 15.38 3.07
N ILE A 53 9.04 14.37 2.51
CA ILE A 53 9.84 14.51 1.27
C ILE A 53 9.00 13.98 0.10
N GLU A 54 8.61 14.87 -0.81
CA GLU A 54 7.67 14.54 -1.89
C GLU A 54 8.20 13.45 -2.84
N VAL A 55 9.51 13.39 -3.10
CA VAL A 55 10.12 12.43 -4.04
C VAL A 55 10.02 10.97 -3.55
N GLU A 56 10.02 10.76 -2.23
CA GLU A 56 9.97 9.41 -1.66
C GLU A 56 8.54 8.83 -1.62
N SER A 57 7.52 9.70 -1.65
CA SER A 57 6.11 9.28 -1.59
C SER A 57 5.69 8.40 -2.77
N PRO A 58 6.00 8.74 -4.05
CA PRO A 58 5.71 7.88 -5.18
C PRO A 58 6.40 6.52 -5.14
N LEU A 59 7.66 6.46 -4.65
CA LEU A 59 8.43 5.22 -4.57
C LEU A 59 7.85 4.27 -3.53
N LEU A 60 7.54 4.77 -2.34
CA LEU A 60 6.90 3.99 -1.29
C LEU A 60 5.50 3.54 -1.70
N ALA A 61 4.73 4.41 -2.37
CA ALA A 61 3.43 4.04 -2.90
C ALA A 61 3.53 2.93 -3.96
N ALA A 62 4.46 3.04 -4.91
CA ALA A 62 4.67 2.00 -5.92
C ALA A 62 5.08 0.66 -5.30
N TYR A 63 5.98 0.68 -4.30
CA TYR A 63 6.35 -0.50 -3.53
C TYR A 63 5.14 -1.15 -2.85
N PHE A 64 4.36 -0.33 -2.14
CA PHE A 64 3.21 -0.80 -1.37
C PHE A 64 2.13 -1.39 -2.30
N ILE A 65 1.80 -0.71 -3.39
CA ILE A 65 0.80 -1.15 -4.37
C ILE A 65 1.17 -2.50 -4.98
N LYS A 66 2.44 -2.70 -5.39
CA LYS A 66 2.91 -3.98 -5.92
C LYS A 66 2.65 -5.14 -4.96
N LYS A 67 2.93 -4.92 -3.67
CA LYS A 67 2.72 -5.95 -2.64
C LYS A 67 1.25 -6.15 -2.29
N VAL A 68 0.45 -5.08 -2.23
CA VAL A 68 -1.01 -5.16 -2.01
C VAL A 68 -1.68 -5.93 -3.13
N ASN A 69 -1.38 -5.61 -4.40
CA ASN A 69 -1.92 -6.35 -5.55
C ASN A 69 -1.59 -7.84 -5.46
N LYS A 70 -0.35 -8.18 -5.10
CA LYS A 70 0.06 -9.58 -4.92
C LYS A 70 -0.63 -10.28 -3.75
N ALA A 71 -0.78 -9.60 -2.60
CA ALA A 71 -1.27 -10.21 -1.37
C ALA A 71 -2.79 -10.31 -1.27
N LEU A 72 -3.50 -9.32 -1.83
CA LEU A 72 -4.95 -9.21 -1.77
C LEU A 72 -5.62 -9.51 -3.12
N GLY A 73 -4.85 -9.74 -4.19
CA GLY A 73 -5.40 -9.93 -5.54
C GLY A 73 -6.02 -8.64 -6.12
N ALA A 74 -5.63 -7.48 -5.58
CA ALA A 74 -6.09 -6.19 -6.08
C ALA A 74 -5.44 -5.85 -7.43
N ASP A 75 -6.11 -4.98 -8.19
CA ASP A 75 -5.63 -4.48 -9.48
C ASP A 75 -5.43 -2.96 -9.44
N LEU A 76 -4.65 -2.50 -8.46
CA LEU A 76 -4.36 -1.08 -8.29
C LEU A 76 -3.26 -0.63 -9.27
N LYS A 77 -3.47 0.50 -9.93
CA LYS A 77 -2.50 1.11 -10.83
C LYS A 77 -1.24 1.56 -10.08
N ILE A 78 -0.08 1.11 -10.52
CA ILE A 78 1.21 1.52 -9.96
C ILE A 78 1.61 2.89 -10.57
N PRO A 79 1.93 3.92 -9.76
CA PRO A 79 2.40 5.20 -10.26
C PRO A 79 3.79 5.09 -10.87
N ASN A 80 4.06 5.85 -11.94
CA ASN A 80 5.35 5.91 -12.64
C ASN A 80 5.86 4.55 -13.16
N GLU A 81 4.98 3.56 -13.33
CA GLU A 81 5.32 2.34 -14.07
C GLU A 81 5.42 2.69 -15.56
N SER A 82 6.60 3.16 -15.95
CA SER A 82 6.96 3.25 -17.37
C SER A 82 6.87 1.82 -17.93
N ILE A 83 5.98 1.63 -18.90
CA ILE A 83 5.95 0.44 -19.73
C ILE A 83 7.32 0.38 -20.40
N SER A 84 8.22 -0.44 -19.88
CA SER A 84 9.43 -0.84 -20.59
C SER A 84 9.04 -1.78 -21.72
N GLN A 85 8.30 -1.24 -22.70
CA GLN A 85 8.30 -1.81 -24.04
C GLN A 85 9.67 -1.49 -24.62
N GLN A 86 10.62 -2.36 -24.32
CA GLN A 86 11.78 -2.58 -25.16
C GLN A 86 11.21 -3.13 -26.48
N MET A 87 10.67 -2.26 -27.33
CA MET A 87 10.42 -2.60 -28.72
C MET A 87 11.80 -2.82 -29.33
N SER A 88 12.20 -4.08 -29.48
CA SER A 88 13.28 -4.42 -30.37
C SER A 88 12.87 -3.93 -31.76
N LEU A 89 13.58 -2.91 -32.26
CA LEU A 89 13.53 -2.58 -33.67
C LEU A 89 14.10 -3.79 -34.43
N LEU A 90 13.21 -4.49 -35.14
CA LEU A 90 13.57 -5.19 -36.37
C LEU A 90 13.50 -4.19 -37.51
#